data_AF-A0A7S3BVJ0-F1
#
_entry.id   AF-A0A7S3BVJ0-F1
#
_cell.length_a   1.000
_cell.length_b   1.000
_cell.length_c   1.000
_cell.angle_alpha   90.00
_cell.angle_beta   90.00
_cell.angle_gamma   90.00
#
_symmetry.space_group_name_H-M   'P 1'
#
loop_
_entity.id
_entity.type
_entity.pdbx_description
1 polymer ?
#
loop_
_entity_poly.entity_id
_entity_poly.type
_entity_poly.pdbx_seq_one_letter_code
_entity_poly.pdbx_strand_id
1 'polypeptide(L)'
;MARLVILLGPVASALAGVAIGIAVDQLLLYAAGRLCLSLVFGSPTADTDEDDPPLKVADKPNGSKKKSPESPKDRLASSAGNIKKAALTMYNFRLTLLLRIALGVWAVRWAQPHEKEFRKYCHQIAESLSQPSIMFKARLNNGREIMVDDYREAYWWLRDHTPSDARVMAWWDYGYQIAGIANRTTIADGNTWNHEHIATLGRVLSANEDRAHKIARHLADYVLVWAGGGGDDLAKSPHMARIGNSVYHDICPEPTCSQFGFYQGGIPTPMMEQCLLYKMVQHGQNGVALDPKKFTHAYTSKYGKVRIFKVRNVSLKSKQWVADPANRICDAPGSWYCTGQYPPALKSLIAKRKPFMQLEDFNKKGDAKSKKYVEDYHKGMDRNSRGGRSEEEAADYSAALDEMGFKYAGCYGAESLLGKDKVYGGGAQGAQFALAVQFAAAKNKKYIAIASSGVDGHVFAFNEKPRKSKALDDGGCDTPCADMEDYRCGCADEMCEGVSPYGDETNVRRWAVYEVPLETLAAMQAQQKKAARGKGKAAKSKRKPKSEL
;
A
#
# COMPACT_ATOMS: atom_id res chain seq x y z
N MET A 1 -4.89 3.40 -13.60
CA MET A 1 -6.34 3.72 -13.57
C MET A 1 -6.65 5.20 -13.31
N ALA A 2 -6.03 5.87 -12.33
CA ALA A 2 -6.36 7.27 -12.00
C ALA A 2 -6.25 8.29 -13.16
N ARG A 3 -5.22 8.19 -14.02
CA ARG A 3 -5.04 9.12 -15.17
C ARG A 3 -6.16 9.01 -16.21
N LEU A 4 -6.65 7.81 -16.47
CA LEU A 4 -7.74 7.58 -17.44
C LEU A 4 -9.05 8.18 -16.92
N VAL A 5 -9.33 8.00 -15.62
CA VAL A 5 -10.51 8.57 -14.96
C VAL A 5 -10.47 10.09 -14.94
N ILE A 6 -9.30 10.70 -14.69
CA ILE A 6 -9.14 12.15 -14.67
C ILE A 6 -9.33 12.77 -16.07
N LEU A 7 -8.84 12.11 -17.13
CA LEU A 7 -8.92 12.63 -18.49
C LEU A 7 -10.26 12.34 -19.18
N LEU A 8 -10.78 11.12 -19.06
CA LEU A 8 -12.00 10.70 -19.76
C LEU A 8 -13.27 10.89 -18.92
N GLY A 9 -13.16 10.95 -17.59
CA GLY A 9 -14.30 11.11 -16.69
C GLY A 9 -15.14 12.37 -16.99
N PRO A 10 -14.54 13.57 -17.10
CA PRO A 10 -15.27 14.80 -17.42
C PRO A 10 -15.95 14.73 -18.79
N VAL A 11 -15.26 14.20 -19.81
CA VAL A 11 -15.78 14.09 -21.17
C VAL A 11 -16.94 13.10 -21.23
N ALA A 12 -16.80 11.93 -20.62
CA ALA A 12 -17.84 10.91 -20.56
C ALA A 12 -19.08 11.43 -19.79
N SER A 13 -18.86 12.14 -18.67
CA SER A 13 -19.95 12.74 -17.90
C SER A 13 -20.69 13.82 -18.69
N ALA A 14 -19.98 14.69 -19.40
CA ALA A 14 -20.59 15.72 -20.23
C ALA A 14 -21.41 15.12 -21.38
N LEU A 15 -20.86 14.14 -22.10
CA LEU A 15 -21.56 13.48 -23.21
C LEU A 15 -22.77 12.68 -22.73
N ALA A 16 -22.67 11.99 -21.59
CA ALA A 16 -23.80 11.30 -20.98
C ALA A 16 -24.90 12.30 -20.56
N GLY A 17 -24.52 13.44 -19.98
CA GLY A 17 -25.45 14.52 -19.64
C GLY A 17 -26.19 15.07 -20.85
N VAL A 18 -25.48 15.30 -21.97
CA VAL A 18 -26.09 15.74 -23.24
C VAL A 18 -27.06 14.67 -23.78
N ALA A 19 -26.66 13.40 -23.78
CA ALA A 19 -27.52 12.31 -24.26
C ALA A 19 -28.79 12.16 -23.42
N ILE A 20 -28.68 12.22 -22.09
CA ILE A 20 -29.83 12.18 -21.18
C ILE A 20 -30.70 13.41 -21.36
N GLY A 21 -30.10 14.60 -21.50
CA GLY A 21 -30.82 15.86 -21.75
C GLY A 21 -31.65 15.81 -23.04
N ILE A 22 -31.06 15.33 -24.14
CA ILE A 22 -31.76 15.13 -25.41
C ILE A 22 -32.89 14.11 -25.26
N ALA A 23 -32.66 13.00 -24.55
CA ALA A 23 -33.70 11.99 -24.33
C ALA A 23 -34.88 12.54 -23.52
N VAL A 24 -34.63 13.32 -22.46
CA VAL A 24 -35.67 13.98 -21.66
C VAL A 24 -36.42 15.04 -22.46
N ASP A 25 -35.69 15.88 -23.20
CA ASP A 25 -36.28 16.90 -24.06
C ASP A 25 -37.20 16.27 -25.10
N GLN A 26 -36.70 15.26 -25.83
CA GLN A 26 -37.48 14.62 -26.88
C GLN A 26 -38.64 13.79 -26.31
N LEU A 27 -38.45 12.97 -25.28
CA LEU A 27 -39.50 12.06 -24.81
C LEU A 27 -40.59 12.76 -23.98
N LEU A 28 -40.24 13.84 -23.27
CA LEU A 28 -41.16 14.52 -22.35
C LEU A 28 -41.49 15.93 -22.81
N LEU A 29 -40.52 16.84 -22.89
CA LEU A 29 -40.77 18.28 -23.07
C LEU A 29 -41.32 18.61 -24.46
N TYR A 30 -40.61 18.18 -25.51
CA TYR A 30 -41.01 18.36 -26.91
C TYR A 30 -42.32 17.62 -27.20
N ALA A 31 -42.46 16.39 -26.71
CA ALA A 31 -43.65 15.58 -26.93
C ALA A 31 -44.90 16.18 -26.25
N ALA A 32 -44.77 16.66 -25.01
CA ALA A 32 -45.85 17.34 -24.29
C ALA A 32 -46.18 18.70 -24.92
N GLY A 33 -45.16 19.50 -25.30
CA GLY A 33 -45.35 20.78 -25.97
C GLY A 33 -46.10 20.66 -27.29
N ARG A 34 -45.71 19.71 -28.15
CA ARG A 34 -46.40 19.42 -29.42
C ARG A 34 -47.80 18.84 -29.21
N LEU A 35 -48.00 18.00 -28.20
CA LEU A 35 -49.33 17.48 -27.87
C LEU A 35 -50.25 18.62 -27.44
N CYS A 36 -49.80 19.51 -26.55
CA CYS A 36 -50.53 20.72 -26.15
C CYS A 36 -50.85 21.62 -27.34
N LEU A 37 -49.87 21.90 -28.20
CA LEU A 37 -50.07 22.72 -29.41
C LEU A 37 -51.11 22.08 -30.34
N SER A 38 -51.06 20.75 -30.52
CA SER A 38 -51.99 20.01 -31.37
C SER A 38 -53.42 19.91 -30.82
N LEU A 39 -53.59 20.12 -29.51
CA LEU A 39 -54.88 20.18 -28.81
C LEU A 39 -55.48 21.59 -28.85
N VAL A 40 -54.65 22.64 -28.82
CA VAL A 40 -55.08 24.05 -28.82
C VAL A 40 -55.31 24.59 -30.24
N PHE A 41 -54.45 24.23 -31.20
CA PHE A 41 -54.47 24.80 -32.56
C PHE A 41 -54.80 23.78 -33.68
N GLY A 42 -55.13 22.54 -33.33
CA GLY A 42 -55.40 21.47 -34.29
C GLY A 42 -54.14 20.76 -34.80
N SER A 43 -54.33 19.66 -35.54
CA SER A 43 -53.22 18.84 -36.05
C SER A 43 -52.29 19.67 -36.94
N PRO A 44 -50.98 19.71 -36.69
CA PRO A 44 -50.07 20.39 -37.60
C PRO A 44 -50.03 19.60 -38.91
N THR A 45 -50.50 20.21 -40.01
CA THR A 45 -50.11 19.76 -41.34
C THR A 45 -48.62 20.09 -41.50
N ALA A 46 -47.88 19.21 -42.19
CA ALA A 46 -46.42 19.24 -42.35
C ALA A 46 -45.86 20.51 -43.07
N ASP A 47 -46.66 21.55 -43.20
CA ASP A 47 -46.34 22.82 -43.88
C ASP A 47 -46.16 23.99 -42.89
N THR A 48 -46.22 23.75 -41.58
CA THR A 48 -46.02 24.77 -40.54
C THR A 48 -44.98 24.33 -39.53
N ASP A 49 -43.72 24.47 -39.88
CA ASP A 49 -42.68 24.80 -38.91
C ASP A 49 -41.82 25.90 -39.54
N GLU A 50 -41.72 27.01 -38.81
CA GLU A 50 -40.88 28.16 -39.13
C GLU A 50 -39.41 27.71 -39.24
N ASP A 51 -38.84 27.83 -40.44
CA ASP A 51 -37.40 27.94 -40.59
C ASP A 51 -36.98 29.28 -39.95
N ASP A 52 -36.10 29.25 -38.95
CA ASP A 52 -35.29 30.41 -38.57
C ASP A 52 -34.73 31.06 -39.85
N PRO A 53 -34.80 32.40 -40.02
CA PRO A 53 -34.54 33.03 -41.29
C PRO A 53 -33.06 32.85 -41.69
N PRO A 54 -32.73 32.23 -42.83
CA PRO A 54 -31.37 32.26 -43.32
C PRO A 54 -31.04 33.68 -43.81
N LEU A 55 -29.86 34.17 -43.40
CA LEU A 55 -29.25 35.40 -43.88
C LEU A 55 -29.35 35.50 -45.42
N LYS A 56 -30.03 36.54 -45.90
CA LYS A 56 -30.15 36.87 -47.32
C LYS A 56 -28.76 37.25 -47.87
N VAL A 57 -28.21 36.40 -48.72
CA VAL A 57 -27.25 36.85 -49.75
C VAL A 57 -28.02 36.94 -51.07
N ALA A 58 -28.02 38.15 -51.62
CA ALA A 58 -28.70 38.49 -52.85
C ALA A 58 -28.01 37.85 -54.06
N ASP A 59 -28.79 37.35 -55.02
CA ASP A 59 -28.44 37.47 -56.44
C ASP A 59 -29.69 37.51 -57.33
N LYS A 60 -29.59 38.33 -58.38
CA LYS A 60 -30.65 38.78 -59.29
C LYS A 60 -30.84 37.82 -60.51
N PRO A 61 -31.87 38.02 -61.36
CA PRO A 61 -32.64 36.93 -61.96
C PRO A 61 -32.32 36.64 -63.44
N ASN A 62 -33.05 35.62 -63.93
CA ASN A 62 -33.47 35.29 -65.30
C ASN A 62 -32.75 34.15 -66.04
N GLY A 63 -33.59 33.23 -66.52
CA GLY A 63 -33.23 32.26 -67.56
C GLY A 63 -34.18 31.06 -67.58
N SER A 64 -35.32 31.20 -68.28
CA SER A 64 -36.20 30.09 -68.64
C SER A 64 -35.44 28.91 -69.26
N LYS A 65 -35.49 27.72 -68.65
CA LYS A 65 -34.98 26.47 -69.26
C LYS A 65 -35.98 25.32 -69.12
N LYS A 66 -36.22 24.70 -70.29
CA LYS A 66 -37.01 23.49 -70.56
C LYS A 66 -36.72 22.35 -69.57
N LYS A 67 -37.78 21.64 -69.15
CA LYS A 67 -37.71 20.37 -68.41
C LYS A 67 -36.86 19.35 -69.18
N SER A 68 -35.75 18.95 -68.58
CA SER A 68 -34.94 17.78 -68.96
C SER A 68 -35.25 16.65 -67.98
N PRO A 69 -35.14 15.36 -68.36
CA PRO A 69 -35.49 14.26 -67.45
C PRO A 69 -34.53 14.20 -66.26
N GLU A 70 -35.09 14.14 -65.04
CA GLU A 70 -34.35 14.13 -63.77
C GLU A 70 -33.29 13.03 -63.69
N SER A 71 -32.12 13.37 -63.14
CA SER A 71 -31.03 12.41 -62.94
C SER A 71 -31.35 11.43 -61.81
N PRO A 72 -30.73 10.22 -61.78
CA PRO A 72 -30.92 9.25 -60.70
C PRO A 72 -30.57 9.80 -59.30
N LYS A 73 -29.68 10.80 -59.22
CA LYS A 73 -29.32 11.48 -57.96
C LYS A 73 -30.44 12.39 -57.46
N ASP A 74 -31.17 13.06 -58.35
CA ASP A 74 -32.32 13.92 -58.00
C ASP A 74 -33.52 13.11 -57.53
N ARG A 75 -33.71 11.90 -58.10
CA ARG A 75 -34.70 10.93 -57.64
C ARG A 75 -34.38 10.34 -56.27
N LEU A 76 -33.11 10.09 -55.97
CA LEU A 76 -32.68 9.60 -54.66
C LEU A 76 -32.81 10.70 -53.59
N ALA A 77 -32.47 11.95 -53.91
CA ALA A 77 -32.61 13.09 -53.01
C ALA A 77 -34.08 13.41 -52.70
N SER A 78 -34.97 13.37 -53.70
CA SER A 78 -36.41 13.56 -53.52
C SER A 78 -37.05 12.40 -52.76
N SER A 79 -36.64 11.15 -53.01
CA SER A 79 -37.06 9.98 -52.25
C SER A 79 -36.62 10.07 -50.78
N ALA A 80 -35.38 10.46 -50.51
CA ALA A 80 -34.88 10.71 -49.15
C ALA A 80 -35.62 11.85 -48.44
N GLY A 81 -35.98 12.92 -49.16
CA GLY A 81 -36.80 14.02 -48.64
C GLY A 81 -38.21 13.57 -48.26
N ASN A 82 -38.84 12.73 -49.09
CA ASN A 82 -40.19 12.19 -48.81
C ASN A 82 -40.19 11.21 -47.64
N ILE A 83 -39.14 10.37 -47.51
CA ILE A 83 -38.96 9.48 -46.36
C ILE A 83 -38.76 10.30 -45.06
N LYS A 84 -37.96 11.38 -45.11
CA LYS A 84 -37.80 12.30 -43.98
C LYS A 84 -39.12 12.94 -43.56
N LYS A 85 -39.91 13.45 -44.52
CA LYS A 85 -41.23 14.03 -44.24
C LYS A 85 -42.19 13.00 -43.65
N ALA A 86 -42.27 11.80 -44.23
CA ALA A 86 -43.11 10.73 -43.71
C ALA A 86 -42.70 10.29 -42.28
N ALA A 87 -41.39 10.20 -42.02
CA ALA A 87 -40.86 9.89 -40.70
C ALA A 87 -41.16 11.00 -39.68
N LEU A 88 -41.06 12.28 -40.08
CA LEU A 88 -41.36 13.41 -39.20
C LEU A 88 -42.86 13.49 -38.87
N THR A 89 -43.73 13.23 -39.85
CA THR A 89 -45.18 13.16 -39.66
C THR A 89 -45.55 12.01 -38.71
N MET A 90 -44.91 10.84 -38.86
CA MET A 90 -45.10 9.72 -37.94
C MET A 90 -44.54 10.02 -36.53
N TYR A 91 -43.41 10.73 -36.43
CA TYR A 91 -42.77 11.13 -35.18
C TYR A 91 -43.60 12.14 -34.37
N ASN A 92 -44.33 13.01 -35.06
CA ASN A 92 -45.20 14.03 -34.48
C ASN A 92 -46.69 13.61 -34.41
N PHE A 93 -47.01 12.35 -34.73
CA PHE A 93 -48.38 11.85 -34.66
C PHE A 93 -48.87 11.73 -33.21
N ARG A 94 -50.15 11.99 -32.94
CA ARG A 94 -50.69 12.03 -31.56
C ARG A 94 -50.43 10.76 -30.75
N LEU A 95 -50.55 9.59 -31.39
CA LEU A 95 -50.29 8.31 -30.73
C LEU A 95 -48.81 8.14 -30.37
N THR A 96 -47.89 8.55 -31.25
CA THR A 96 -46.45 8.42 -31.00
C THR A 96 -45.98 9.42 -29.95
N LEU A 97 -46.56 10.62 -29.90
CA LEU A 97 -46.34 11.59 -28.81
C LEU A 97 -46.76 11.03 -27.45
N LEU A 98 -47.96 10.43 -27.35
CA LEU A 98 -48.44 9.81 -26.10
C LEU A 98 -47.58 8.62 -25.66
N LEU A 99 -47.18 7.76 -26.60
CA LEU A 99 -46.29 6.64 -26.33
C LEU A 99 -44.91 7.09 -25.84
N ARG A 100 -44.37 8.18 -26.38
CA ARG A 100 -43.09 8.75 -25.95
C ARG A 100 -43.16 9.38 -24.57
N ILE A 101 -44.25 10.08 -24.24
CA ILE A 101 -44.48 10.60 -22.89
C ILE A 101 -44.59 9.43 -21.90
N ALA A 102 -45.36 8.39 -22.23
CA ALA A 102 -45.48 7.20 -21.41
C ALA A 102 -44.12 6.50 -21.20
N LEU A 103 -43.33 6.35 -22.26
CA LEU A 103 -41.97 5.79 -22.21
C LEU A 103 -41.03 6.66 -21.35
N GLY A 104 -41.08 7.99 -21.50
CA GLY A 104 -40.29 8.93 -20.71
C GLY A 104 -40.65 8.87 -19.22
N VAL A 105 -41.94 8.87 -18.89
CA VAL A 105 -42.42 8.72 -17.50
C VAL A 105 -42.00 7.38 -16.92
N TRP A 106 -42.12 6.29 -17.69
CA TRP A 106 -41.66 4.96 -17.28
C TRP A 106 -40.15 4.94 -17.03
N ALA A 107 -39.34 5.53 -17.93
CA ALA A 107 -37.89 5.60 -17.79
C ALA A 107 -37.46 6.40 -16.55
N VAL A 108 -38.13 7.53 -16.26
CA VAL A 108 -37.90 8.31 -15.03
C VAL A 108 -38.26 7.47 -13.80
N ARG A 109 -39.42 6.80 -13.82
CA ARG A 109 -39.88 5.94 -12.71
C ARG A 109 -38.91 4.78 -12.45
N TRP A 110 -38.36 4.20 -13.50
CA TRP A 110 -37.38 3.12 -13.45
C TRP A 110 -35.99 3.60 -12.98
N ALA A 111 -35.58 4.82 -13.36
CA ALA A 111 -34.31 5.40 -12.94
C ALA A 111 -34.27 5.90 -11.49
N GLN A 112 -35.42 6.29 -10.92
CA GLN A 112 -35.55 6.79 -9.53
C GLN A 112 -34.86 5.92 -8.44
N PRO A 113 -35.04 4.58 -8.39
CA PRO A 113 -34.34 3.75 -7.40
C PRO A 113 -32.82 3.75 -7.62
N HIS A 114 -32.37 3.65 -8.87
CA HIS A 114 -30.95 3.64 -9.22
C HIS A 114 -30.26 4.98 -8.91
N GLU A 115 -30.96 6.10 -9.05
CA GLU A 115 -30.44 7.42 -8.65
C GLU A 115 -30.13 7.46 -7.14
N LYS A 116 -31.03 6.94 -6.30
CA LYS A 116 -30.83 6.92 -4.85
C LYS A 116 -29.65 6.03 -4.44
N GLU A 117 -29.55 4.85 -5.06
CA GLU A 117 -28.43 3.93 -4.86
C GLU A 117 -27.10 4.56 -5.31
N PHE A 118 -27.08 5.16 -6.50
CA PHE A 118 -25.91 5.83 -7.03
C PHE A 118 -25.47 7.01 -6.15
N ARG A 119 -26.42 7.85 -5.71
CA ARG A 119 -26.12 8.96 -4.81
C ARG A 119 -25.54 8.47 -3.48
N LYS A 120 -26.11 7.41 -2.90
CA LYS A 120 -25.57 6.80 -1.67
C LYS A 120 -24.15 6.28 -1.88
N TYR A 121 -23.90 5.60 -3.00
CA TYR A 121 -22.58 5.12 -3.38
C TYR A 121 -21.58 6.27 -3.57
N CYS A 122 -21.97 7.35 -4.26
CA CYS A 122 -21.13 8.54 -4.41
C CYS A 122 -20.76 9.16 -3.06
N HIS A 123 -21.69 9.24 -2.11
CA HIS A 123 -21.39 9.74 -0.76
C HIS A 123 -20.44 8.80 0.00
N GLN A 124 -20.64 7.49 -0.07
CA GLN A 124 -19.72 6.51 0.52
C GLN A 124 -18.30 6.60 -0.07
N ILE A 125 -18.19 6.81 -1.38
CA ILE A 125 -16.89 7.04 -2.03
C ILE A 125 -16.29 8.38 -1.62
N ALA A 126 -17.10 9.44 -1.56
CA ALA A 126 -16.61 10.76 -1.16
C ALA A 126 -15.96 10.72 0.24
N GLU A 127 -16.53 9.97 1.17
CA GLU A 127 -15.94 9.74 2.49
C GLU A 127 -14.57 9.04 2.41
N SER A 128 -14.41 8.04 1.55
CA SER A 128 -13.12 7.33 1.41
C SER A 128 -12.06 8.15 0.66
N LEU A 129 -12.46 9.03 -0.26
CA LEU A 129 -11.55 9.90 -1.02
C LEU A 129 -11.16 11.18 -0.27
N SER A 130 -11.93 11.60 0.73
CA SER A 130 -11.74 12.87 1.46
C SER A 130 -10.82 12.77 2.68
N GLN A 131 -9.97 11.74 2.74
CA GLN A 131 -9.02 11.57 3.83
C GLN A 131 -7.67 12.25 3.51
N PRO A 132 -7.24 13.27 4.28
CA PRO A 132 -5.93 13.88 4.07
C PRO A 132 -4.81 12.93 4.50
N SER A 133 -3.68 12.95 3.79
CA SER A 133 -2.54 12.05 4.06
C SER A 133 -1.54 12.58 5.08
N ILE A 134 -1.50 13.90 5.32
CA ILE A 134 -0.58 14.54 6.28
C ILE A 134 -1.18 14.62 7.68
N MET A 135 -2.49 14.90 7.77
CA MET A 135 -3.25 14.87 9.02
C MET A 135 -4.45 13.97 8.82
N PHE A 136 -4.60 12.93 9.62
CA PHE A 136 -5.71 11.98 9.48
C PHE A 136 -6.34 11.63 10.82
N LYS A 137 -7.63 11.34 10.77
CA LYS A 137 -8.37 10.90 11.95
C LYS A 137 -7.97 9.47 12.26
N ALA A 138 -7.62 9.20 13.50
CA ALA A 138 -7.38 7.86 14.01
C ALA A 138 -8.28 7.61 15.21
N ARG A 139 -8.72 6.36 15.37
CA ARG A 139 -9.52 5.94 16.52
C ARG A 139 -8.63 5.15 17.46
N LEU A 140 -8.55 5.60 18.72
CA LEU A 140 -7.81 4.89 19.76
C LEU A 140 -8.58 3.63 20.21
N ASN A 141 -7.90 2.72 20.91
CA ASN A 141 -8.50 1.49 21.44
C ASN A 141 -9.70 1.73 22.37
N ASN A 142 -9.78 2.93 22.97
CA ASN A 142 -10.90 3.35 23.82
C ASN A 142 -12.07 3.97 23.04
N GLY A 143 -12.05 3.89 21.70
CA GLY A 143 -13.08 4.41 20.82
C GLY A 143 -13.03 5.91 20.56
N ARG A 144 -12.13 6.67 21.20
CA ARG A 144 -11.99 8.12 21.01
C ARG A 144 -11.33 8.43 19.67
N GLU A 145 -11.92 9.36 18.93
CA GLU A 145 -11.31 9.92 17.73
C GLU A 145 -10.26 10.97 18.11
N ILE A 146 -9.10 10.87 17.48
CA ILE A 146 -8.00 11.84 17.58
C ILE A 146 -7.56 12.27 16.18
N MET A 147 -7.08 13.50 16.08
CA MET A 147 -6.38 13.97 14.89
C MET A 147 -4.89 13.67 15.06
N VAL A 148 -4.33 12.86 14.17
CA VAL A 148 -2.87 12.61 14.12
C VAL A 148 -2.28 13.66 13.19
N ASP A 149 -1.45 14.55 13.74
CA ASP A 149 -0.77 15.62 12.99
C ASP A 149 0.77 15.56 13.08
N ASP A 150 1.30 14.43 13.55
CA ASP A 150 2.72 14.14 13.77
C ASP A 150 3.64 14.52 12.60
N TYR A 151 3.21 14.28 11.36
CA TYR A 151 4.01 14.58 10.17
C TYR A 151 4.24 16.08 10.01
N ARG A 152 3.16 16.87 10.13
CA ARG A 152 3.23 18.33 10.08
C ARG A 152 4.08 18.87 11.23
N GLU A 153 3.85 18.38 12.44
CA GLU A 153 4.58 18.78 13.64
C GLU A 153 6.10 18.54 13.47
N ALA A 154 6.48 17.37 12.96
CA ALA A 154 7.89 17.04 12.69
C ALA A 154 8.52 17.93 11.60
N TYR A 155 7.77 18.26 10.55
CA TYR A 155 8.25 19.19 9.52
C TYR A 155 8.40 20.61 10.04
N TRP A 156 7.51 21.10 10.89
CA TRP A 156 7.68 22.38 11.58
C TRP A 156 8.85 22.36 12.56
N TRP A 157 9.06 21.25 13.27
CA TRP A 157 10.23 21.11 14.11
C TRP A 157 11.52 21.26 13.30
N LEU A 158 11.62 20.61 12.12
CA LEU A 158 12.74 20.80 11.20
C LEU A 158 12.91 22.28 10.79
N ARG A 159 11.80 22.95 10.45
CA ARG A 159 11.80 24.36 10.03
C ARG A 159 12.28 25.31 11.13
N ASP A 160 11.91 25.04 12.37
CA ASP A 160 12.07 26.01 13.46
C ASP A 160 13.31 25.70 14.33
N HIS A 161 13.83 24.46 14.31
CA HIS A 161 14.91 24.01 15.20
C HIS A 161 16.18 23.55 14.47
N THR A 162 16.28 23.71 13.16
CA THR A 162 17.50 23.39 12.40
C THR A 162 18.03 24.61 11.65
N PRO A 163 19.33 24.68 11.31
CA PRO A 163 19.85 25.74 10.45
C PRO A 163 19.14 25.78 9.09
N SER A 164 19.00 26.96 8.49
CA SER A 164 18.36 27.12 7.17
C SER A 164 19.07 26.36 6.04
N ASP A 165 20.39 26.18 6.18
CA ASP A 165 21.23 25.43 5.24
C ASP A 165 21.31 23.91 5.54
N ALA A 166 20.50 23.42 6.48
CA ALA A 166 20.49 22.01 6.86
C ALA A 166 19.95 21.13 5.73
N ARG A 167 20.67 20.05 5.45
CA ARG A 167 20.29 19.05 4.44
C ARG A 167 19.65 17.85 5.12
N VAL A 168 18.44 17.51 4.70
CA VAL A 168 17.65 16.41 5.28
C VAL A 168 17.62 15.23 4.32
N MET A 169 18.02 14.07 4.82
CA MET A 169 17.87 12.78 4.16
C MET A 169 16.58 12.11 4.61
N ALA A 170 15.80 11.61 3.66
CA ALA A 170 14.62 10.80 3.88
C ALA A 170 14.42 9.87 2.69
N TRP A 171 13.42 8.98 2.76
CA TRP A 171 12.97 8.26 1.57
C TRP A 171 12.33 9.22 0.54
N TRP A 172 12.41 8.86 -0.73
CA TRP A 172 12.06 9.75 -1.86
C TRP A 172 10.61 10.25 -1.83
N ASP A 173 9.68 9.43 -1.34
CA ASP A 173 8.25 9.76 -1.16
C ASP A 173 8.01 11.12 -0.45
N TYR A 174 8.91 11.51 0.45
CA TYR A 174 8.71 12.65 1.34
C TYR A 174 9.44 13.92 0.91
N GLY A 175 10.20 13.88 -0.20
CA GLY A 175 11.05 14.99 -0.64
C GLY A 175 10.30 16.31 -0.79
N TYR A 176 9.16 16.29 -1.49
CA TYR A 176 8.33 17.49 -1.67
C TYR A 176 7.72 18.00 -0.36
N GLN A 177 7.36 17.11 0.56
CA GLN A 177 6.80 17.52 1.85
C GLN A 177 7.84 18.22 2.72
N ILE A 178 9.08 17.71 2.72
CA ILE A 178 10.20 18.33 3.43
C ILE A 178 10.52 19.70 2.82
N ALA A 179 10.64 19.78 1.49
CA ALA A 179 10.94 21.04 0.82
C ALA A 179 9.82 22.08 1.02
N GLY A 180 8.56 21.69 0.86
CA GLY A 180 7.41 22.60 0.94
C GLY A 180 7.02 23.01 2.37
N ILE A 181 6.98 22.06 3.30
CA ILE A 181 6.47 22.32 4.66
C ILE A 181 7.61 22.66 5.63
N ALA A 182 8.69 21.88 5.61
CA ALA A 182 9.83 22.11 6.49
C ALA A 182 10.74 23.25 6.00
N ASN A 183 10.61 23.67 4.74
CA ASN A 183 11.46 24.67 4.10
C ASN A 183 12.95 24.38 4.34
N ARG A 184 13.36 23.15 4.03
CA ARG A 184 14.75 22.67 4.14
C ARG A 184 15.20 22.00 2.86
N THR A 185 16.51 22.05 2.65
CA THR A 185 17.14 21.34 1.53
C THR A 185 16.95 19.84 1.76
N THR A 186 16.29 19.16 0.85
CA THR A 186 16.12 17.71 0.87
C THR A 186 17.06 17.07 -0.14
N ILE A 187 17.64 15.93 0.22
CA ILE A 187 18.29 15.05 -0.76
C ILE A 187 17.34 13.95 -1.25
N ALA A 188 16.14 13.84 -0.67
CA ALA A 188 15.10 12.93 -1.17
C ALA A 188 14.49 13.50 -2.46
N ASP A 189 14.60 12.75 -3.56
CA ASP A 189 14.10 13.13 -4.88
C ASP A 189 12.65 12.67 -5.10
N GLY A 190 11.69 13.57 -4.88
CA GLY A 190 10.26 13.27 -5.10
C GLY A 190 9.85 13.15 -6.58
N ASN A 191 10.66 13.62 -7.53
CA ASN A 191 10.38 13.51 -8.96
C ASN A 191 10.88 12.20 -9.56
N THR A 192 11.79 11.52 -8.87
CA THR A 192 12.36 10.21 -9.26
C THR A 192 13.09 10.18 -10.60
N TRP A 193 13.69 11.30 -11.01
CA TRP A 193 14.38 11.42 -12.30
C TRP A 193 15.79 10.82 -12.27
N ASN A 194 16.40 10.68 -11.09
CA ASN A 194 17.73 10.08 -10.92
C ASN A 194 17.67 8.83 -10.05
N HIS A 195 17.45 7.66 -10.68
CA HIS A 195 17.37 6.38 -9.99
C HIS A 195 18.64 6.05 -9.18
N GLU A 196 19.83 6.39 -9.69
CA GLU A 196 21.08 6.14 -8.97
C GLU A 196 21.17 6.93 -7.65
N HIS A 197 20.60 8.14 -7.63
CA HIS A 197 20.49 8.92 -6.40
C HIS A 197 19.59 8.22 -5.39
N ILE A 198 18.41 7.78 -5.82
CA ILE A 198 17.46 7.03 -4.98
C ILE A 198 18.09 5.73 -4.46
N ALA A 199 18.79 4.98 -5.31
CA ALA A 199 19.51 3.78 -4.93
C ALA A 199 20.64 4.06 -3.93
N THR A 200 21.25 5.25 -3.99
CA THR A 200 22.22 5.67 -2.97
C THR A 200 21.54 5.91 -1.63
N LEU A 201 20.34 6.52 -1.59
CA LEU A 201 19.56 6.67 -0.36
C LEU A 201 19.12 5.31 0.20
N GLY A 202 18.60 4.42 -0.66
CA GLY A 202 18.23 3.05 -0.29
C GLY A 202 19.42 2.28 0.28
N ARG A 203 20.59 2.39 -0.34
CA ARG A 203 21.83 1.81 0.17
C ARG A 203 22.22 2.34 1.55
N VAL A 204 22.05 3.63 1.83
CA VAL A 204 22.34 4.20 3.15
C VAL A 204 21.36 3.69 4.20
N LEU A 205 20.07 3.65 3.88
CA LEU A 205 19.01 3.23 4.82
C LEU A 205 19.05 1.71 5.11
N SER A 206 19.40 0.89 4.11
CA SER A 206 19.50 -0.56 4.23
C SER A 206 20.86 -1.07 4.74
N ALA A 207 21.88 -0.21 4.79
CA ALA A 207 23.20 -0.61 5.30
C ALA A 207 23.27 -0.55 6.84
N ASN A 208 24.27 -1.23 7.42
CA ASN A 208 24.60 -1.08 8.84
C ASN A 208 25.07 0.34 9.17
N GLU A 209 25.03 0.70 10.46
CA GLU A 209 25.33 2.07 10.92
C GLU A 209 26.70 2.59 10.48
N ASP A 210 27.73 1.74 10.47
CA ASP A 210 29.10 2.13 10.06
C ASP A 210 29.16 2.49 8.57
N ARG A 211 28.62 1.63 7.71
CA ARG A 211 28.61 1.86 6.26
C ARG A 211 27.69 3.03 5.91
N ALA A 212 26.53 3.12 6.55
CA ALA A 212 25.58 4.20 6.35
C ALA A 212 26.17 5.55 6.77
N HIS A 213 26.80 5.64 7.95
CA HIS A 213 27.41 6.87 8.44
C HIS A 213 28.53 7.39 7.53
N LYS A 214 29.39 6.50 7.00
CA LYS A 214 30.46 6.85 6.06
C LYS A 214 29.96 7.63 4.85
N ILE A 215 28.74 7.35 4.39
CA ILE A 215 28.11 8.02 3.24
C ILE A 215 27.26 9.21 3.71
N ALA A 216 26.39 9.01 4.69
CA ALA A 216 25.43 10.01 5.19
C ALA A 216 26.12 11.30 5.64
N ARG A 217 27.28 11.21 6.31
CA ARG A 217 28.05 12.38 6.79
C ARG A 217 28.51 13.33 5.68
N HIS A 218 28.52 12.89 4.42
CA HIS A 218 28.86 13.74 3.28
C HIS A 218 27.62 14.35 2.61
N LEU A 219 26.46 13.71 2.76
CA LEU A 219 25.22 14.06 2.06
C LEU A 219 24.25 14.91 2.90
N ALA A 220 24.11 14.60 4.19
CA ALA A 220 23.05 15.15 5.02
C ALA A 220 23.50 15.50 6.45
N ASP A 221 22.78 16.46 7.04
CA ASP A 221 22.94 16.89 8.43
C ASP A 221 21.91 16.18 9.35
N TYR A 222 20.74 15.86 8.80
CA TYR A 222 19.66 15.16 9.49
C TYR A 222 19.11 14.00 8.65
N VAL A 223 18.62 12.97 9.32
CA VAL A 223 17.87 11.85 8.74
C VAL A 223 16.47 11.84 9.34
N LEU A 224 15.44 11.84 8.50
CA LEU A 224 14.04 11.73 8.88
C LEU A 224 13.51 10.36 8.44
N VAL A 225 12.85 9.65 9.36
CA VAL A 225 12.19 8.38 9.09
C VAL A 225 10.74 8.41 9.58
N TRP A 226 9.85 7.81 8.81
CA TRP A 226 8.48 7.52 9.22
C TRP A 226 8.46 6.21 10.02
N ALA A 227 7.74 6.21 11.14
CA ALA A 227 7.72 5.15 12.14
C ALA A 227 6.30 4.92 12.69
N GLY A 228 6.18 4.06 13.69
CA GLY A 228 4.95 3.89 14.46
C GLY A 228 3.90 2.99 13.80
N GLY A 229 4.30 2.14 12.85
CA GLY A 229 3.47 1.10 12.25
C GLY A 229 2.39 1.61 11.27
N GLY A 230 1.88 0.68 10.45
CA GLY A 230 0.83 0.95 9.47
C GLY A 230 1.34 1.72 8.24
N GLY A 231 2.24 1.10 7.46
CA GLY A 231 2.81 1.70 6.25
C GLY A 231 4.01 2.63 6.49
N ASP A 232 4.71 2.44 7.61
CA ASP A 232 5.93 3.16 7.92
C ASP A 232 7.12 2.74 7.03
N ASP A 233 8.30 3.33 7.25
CA ASP A 233 9.45 3.05 6.38
C ASP A 233 9.94 1.60 6.50
N LEU A 234 9.63 0.88 7.60
CA LEU A 234 9.93 -0.55 7.71
C LEU A 234 9.09 -1.38 6.75
N ALA A 235 7.82 -1.04 6.52
CA ALA A 235 7.00 -1.73 5.53
C ALA A 235 7.54 -1.53 4.09
N LYS A 236 8.23 -0.41 3.84
CA LYS A 236 8.85 -0.07 2.55
C LYS A 236 10.29 -0.58 2.42
N SER A 237 10.89 -1.03 3.52
CA SER A 237 12.32 -1.36 3.58
C SER A 237 12.78 -2.45 2.60
N PRO A 238 12.01 -3.50 2.24
CA PRO A 238 12.43 -4.44 1.20
C PRO A 238 12.54 -3.77 -0.18
N HIS A 239 11.65 -2.83 -0.47
CA HIS A 239 11.70 -2.05 -1.71
C HIS A 239 12.92 -1.11 -1.74
N MET A 240 13.26 -0.47 -0.61
CA MET A 240 14.47 0.34 -0.50
C MET A 240 15.74 -0.48 -0.77
N ALA A 241 15.81 -1.69 -0.20
CA ALA A 241 16.93 -2.60 -0.39
C ALA A 241 17.05 -3.07 -1.85
N ARG A 242 15.94 -3.44 -2.51
CA ARG A 242 15.93 -3.83 -3.93
C ARG A 242 16.41 -2.72 -4.85
N ILE A 243 15.92 -1.48 -4.65
CA ILE A 243 16.37 -0.33 -5.44
C ILE A 243 17.86 -0.08 -5.21
N GLY A 244 18.32 -0.11 -3.95
CA GLY A 244 19.75 -0.01 -3.65
C GLY A 244 20.57 -1.10 -4.33
N ASN A 245 20.11 -2.35 -4.27
CA ASN A 245 20.81 -3.53 -4.80
C ASN A 245 20.87 -3.55 -6.33
N SER A 246 19.90 -2.91 -7.00
CA SER A 246 19.88 -2.77 -8.47
C SER A 246 21.07 -1.97 -9.01
N VAL A 247 21.60 -1.01 -8.23
CA VAL A 247 22.74 -0.17 -8.62
C VAL A 247 24.03 -0.61 -7.91
N TYR A 248 23.89 -1.11 -6.68
CA TYR A 248 24.97 -1.51 -5.80
C TYR A 248 24.75 -2.95 -5.34
N HIS A 249 25.28 -3.92 -6.10
CA HIS A 249 25.13 -5.36 -5.87
C HIS A 249 25.91 -5.87 -4.62
N ASP A 250 25.94 -5.11 -3.53
CA ASP A 250 26.62 -5.43 -2.27
C ASP A 250 25.73 -5.23 -1.03
N ILE A 251 24.41 -5.08 -1.24
CA ILE A 251 23.43 -5.00 -0.16
C ILE A 251 22.91 -6.40 0.18
N CYS A 252 22.52 -7.18 -0.83
CA CYS A 252 21.97 -8.53 -0.66
C CYS A 252 22.82 -9.55 -1.45
N PRO A 253 22.90 -10.81 -0.98
CA PRO A 253 23.56 -11.87 -1.74
C PRO A 253 22.84 -12.18 -3.06
N GLU A 254 21.51 -12.08 -3.07
CA GLU A 254 20.65 -12.31 -4.23
C GLU A 254 20.08 -11.00 -4.83
N PRO A 255 19.83 -10.97 -6.17
CA PRO A 255 19.27 -9.79 -6.85
C PRO A 255 17.91 -9.30 -6.32
N THR A 256 17.05 -10.23 -5.87
CA THR A 256 15.67 -9.94 -5.45
C THR A 256 15.57 -9.40 -4.03
N CYS A 257 16.65 -9.48 -3.23
CA CYS A 257 16.67 -9.13 -1.81
C CYS A 257 15.45 -9.74 -1.07
N SER A 258 15.12 -11.00 -1.33
CA SER A 258 13.99 -11.68 -0.68
C SER A 258 14.24 -11.87 0.81
N GLN A 259 15.50 -12.02 1.22
CA GLN A 259 15.91 -12.15 2.62
C GLN A 259 15.90 -10.82 3.39
N PHE A 260 15.78 -9.67 2.71
CA PHE A 260 15.75 -8.37 3.36
C PHE A 260 14.32 -8.03 3.81
N GLY A 261 13.98 -8.41 5.05
CA GLY A 261 12.62 -8.23 5.55
C GLY A 261 12.40 -8.73 6.97
N PHE A 262 11.16 -9.11 7.23
CA PHE A 262 10.72 -9.75 8.46
C PHE A 262 10.26 -11.17 8.14
N TYR A 263 10.59 -12.11 9.02
CA TYR A 263 9.97 -13.42 9.04
C TYR A 263 8.49 -13.29 9.43
N GLN A 264 7.73 -14.35 9.16
CA GLN A 264 6.35 -14.45 9.65
C GLN A 264 6.33 -14.28 11.18
N GLY A 265 5.34 -13.53 11.69
CA GLY A 265 5.31 -13.11 13.09
C GLY A 265 6.09 -11.83 13.43
N GLY A 266 6.68 -11.15 12.43
CA GLY A 266 7.28 -9.81 12.60
C GLY A 266 8.68 -9.81 13.20
N ILE A 267 9.36 -10.96 13.19
CA ILE A 267 10.75 -11.09 13.63
C ILE A 267 11.67 -10.54 12.52
N PRO A 268 12.55 -9.57 12.79
CA PRO A 268 13.46 -9.06 11.76
C PRO A 268 14.47 -10.14 11.34
N THR A 269 14.78 -10.19 10.05
CA THR A 269 15.92 -10.97 9.54
C THR A 269 17.25 -10.40 10.06
N PRO A 270 18.35 -11.17 10.12
CA PRO A 270 19.65 -10.65 10.56
C PRO A 270 20.11 -9.42 9.76
N MET A 271 19.82 -9.38 8.46
CA MET A 271 20.08 -8.22 7.60
C MET A 271 19.23 -7.01 8.00
N MET A 272 17.95 -7.22 8.31
CA MET A 272 17.03 -6.17 8.77
C MET A 272 17.44 -5.62 10.13
N GLU A 273 17.77 -6.49 11.10
CA GLU A 273 18.14 -6.06 12.45
C GLU A 273 19.40 -5.19 12.46
N GLN A 274 20.35 -5.50 11.56
CA GLN A 274 21.58 -4.74 11.43
C GLN A 274 21.40 -3.40 10.68
N CYS A 275 20.35 -3.25 9.88
CA CYS A 275 20.19 -2.08 9.03
C CYS A 275 19.88 -0.80 9.84
N LEU A 276 20.37 0.33 9.34
CA LEU A 276 20.21 1.64 9.97
C LEU A 276 18.74 2.00 10.14
N LEU A 277 17.92 1.73 9.11
CA LEU A 277 16.51 2.06 9.10
C LEU A 277 15.76 1.37 10.24
N TYR A 278 15.98 0.07 10.45
CA TYR A 278 15.38 -0.68 11.55
C TYR A 278 15.74 -0.07 12.89
N LYS A 279 17.02 0.26 13.11
CA LYS A 279 17.46 0.86 14.37
C LYS A 279 16.92 2.26 14.62
N MET A 280 16.72 3.06 13.57
CA MET A 280 16.10 4.39 13.66
C MET A 280 14.59 4.29 13.95
N VAL A 281 13.87 3.42 13.23
CA VAL A 281 12.42 3.21 13.40
C VAL A 281 12.08 2.50 14.71
N GLN A 282 12.97 1.66 15.23
CA GLN A 282 12.81 0.98 16.53
C GLN A 282 13.52 1.70 17.68
N HIS A 283 14.15 2.85 17.45
CA HIS A 283 14.82 3.62 18.50
C HIS A 283 13.96 3.84 19.75
N GLY A 284 14.49 3.54 20.94
CA GLY A 284 13.73 3.66 22.20
C GLY A 284 12.62 2.62 22.39
N GLN A 285 12.49 1.67 21.46
CA GLN A 285 11.60 0.52 21.51
C GLN A 285 12.43 -0.77 21.37
N ASN A 286 11.92 -1.89 21.86
CA ASN A 286 12.52 -3.23 21.70
C ASN A 286 13.99 -3.38 22.14
N GLY A 287 14.51 -2.46 22.96
CA GLY A 287 15.90 -2.49 23.43
C GLY A 287 16.95 -2.23 22.34
N VAL A 288 16.53 -1.72 21.17
CA VAL A 288 17.43 -1.44 20.05
C VAL A 288 18.22 -0.16 20.32
N ALA A 289 19.54 -0.29 20.34
CA ALA A 289 20.47 0.82 20.54
C ALA A 289 21.09 1.25 19.21
N LEU A 290 21.14 2.57 19.00
CA LEU A 290 21.82 3.22 17.89
C LEU A 290 23.09 3.88 18.42
N ASP A 291 24.21 3.82 17.68
CA ASP A 291 25.47 4.43 18.10
C ASP A 291 25.35 5.96 18.16
N PRO A 292 25.37 6.57 19.37
CA PRO A 292 25.18 8.00 19.54
C PRO A 292 26.32 8.82 18.93
N LYS A 293 27.50 8.21 18.70
CA LYS A 293 28.65 8.86 18.05
C LYS A 293 28.44 9.07 16.56
N LYS A 294 27.52 8.32 15.93
CA LYS A 294 27.21 8.40 14.50
C LYS A 294 25.90 9.13 14.24
N PHE A 295 24.86 8.74 14.97
CA PHE A 295 23.51 9.29 14.83
C PHE A 295 22.95 9.60 16.21
N THR A 296 22.61 10.86 16.46
CA THR A 296 21.97 11.25 17.72
C THR A 296 20.50 11.54 17.46
N HIS A 297 19.63 10.96 18.27
CA HIS A 297 18.21 11.29 18.26
C HIS A 297 18.00 12.79 18.52
N ALA A 298 17.16 13.42 17.71
CA ALA A 298 16.89 14.86 17.79
C ALA A 298 15.42 15.15 18.12
N TYR A 299 14.50 14.40 17.52
CA TYR A 299 13.06 14.60 17.71
C TYR A 299 12.28 13.29 17.48
N THR A 300 11.21 13.09 18.26
CA THR A 300 10.18 12.07 18.02
C THR A 300 8.83 12.76 18.19
N SER A 301 7.94 12.57 17.23
CA SER A 301 6.59 13.13 17.26
C SER A 301 5.71 12.52 18.36
N LYS A 302 4.61 13.20 18.70
CA LYS A 302 3.72 12.84 19.81
C LYS A 302 3.27 11.37 19.83
N TYR A 303 2.83 10.84 18.68
CA TYR A 303 2.41 9.45 18.54
C TYR A 303 3.51 8.55 17.94
N GLY A 304 4.74 9.05 17.85
CA GLY A 304 5.90 8.31 17.36
C GLY A 304 5.86 7.98 15.87
N LYS A 305 5.05 8.69 15.07
CA LYS A 305 4.94 8.51 13.62
C LYS A 305 6.13 9.05 12.82
N VAL A 306 6.89 10.01 13.38
CA VAL A 306 8.10 10.54 12.74
C VAL A 306 9.21 10.63 13.76
N ARG A 307 10.42 10.29 13.31
CA ARG A 307 11.65 10.41 14.10
C ARG A 307 12.73 11.08 13.28
N ILE A 308 13.46 11.98 13.92
CA ILE A 308 14.53 12.76 13.30
C ILE A 308 15.82 12.51 14.07
N PHE A 309 16.87 12.22 13.33
CA PHE A 309 18.21 11.95 13.85
C PHE A 309 19.21 12.93 13.24
N LYS A 310 20.10 13.48 14.07
CA LYS A 310 21.23 14.30 13.64
C LYS A 310 22.41 13.40 13.28
N VAL A 311 22.97 13.59 12.09
CA VAL A 311 24.21 12.92 11.65
C VAL A 311 25.38 13.59 12.36
N ARG A 312 26.24 12.81 12.99
CA ARG A 312 27.46 13.30 13.66
C ARG A 312 28.63 13.33 12.69
N ASN A 313 29.63 14.17 12.98
CA ASN A 313 30.86 14.26 12.19
C ASN A 313 30.61 14.51 10.69
N VAL A 314 29.64 15.37 10.39
CA VAL A 314 29.34 15.81 9.02
C VAL A 314 30.57 16.52 8.46
N SER A 315 30.95 16.14 7.24
CA SER A 315 32.12 16.71 6.55
C SER A 315 31.81 18.12 6.09
N LEU A 316 32.37 19.13 6.79
CA LEU A 316 32.22 20.53 6.42
C LEU A 316 32.76 20.79 4.99
N LYS A 317 33.88 20.16 4.63
CA LYS A 317 34.44 20.20 3.28
C LYS A 317 33.44 19.74 2.22
N SER A 318 32.68 18.69 2.50
CA SER A 318 31.66 18.18 1.56
C SER A 318 30.44 19.10 1.51
N LYS A 319 30.03 19.67 2.64
CA LYS A 319 28.94 20.64 2.71
C LYS A 319 29.26 21.91 1.90
N GLN A 320 30.45 22.47 2.09
CA GLN A 320 30.92 23.66 1.37
C GLN A 320 31.05 23.40 -0.13
N TRP A 321 31.58 22.23 -0.52
CA TRP A 321 31.72 21.88 -1.94
C TRP A 321 30.37 21.78 -2.68
N VAL A 322 29.34 21.22 -2.04
CA VAL A 322 27.99 21.14 -2.63
C VAL A 322 27.29 22.50 -2.66
N ALA A 323 27.58 23.38 -1.69
CA ALA A 323 27.02 24.72 -1.63
C ALA A 323 27.55 25.64 -2.74
N ASP A 324 28.82 25.43 -3.15
CA ASP A 324 29.49 26.23 -4.18
C ASP A 324 28.82 26.05 -5.56
N PRO A 325 28.25 27.14 -6.14
CA PRO A 325 27.62 27.10 -7.45
C PRO A 325 28.55 26.66 -8.59
N ALA A 326 29.86 26.85 -8.45
CA ALA A 326 30.84 26.45 -9.47
C ALA A 326 30.90 24.93 -9.68
N ASN A 327 30.47 24.14 -8.70
CA ASN A 327 30.43 22.67 -8.80
C ASN A 327 29.13 22.13 -9.43
N ARG A 328 28.19 23.01 -9.81
CA ARG A 328 26.94 22.61 -10.47
C ARG A 328 27.14 22.50 -11.97
N ILE A 329 26.50 21.51 -12.58
CA ILE A 329 26.49 21.34 -14.04
C ILE A 329 25.17 21.89 -14.55
N CYS A 330 25.24 23.04 -15.22
CA CYS A 330 24.09 23.64 -15.89
C CYS A 330 24.03 23.16 -17.34
N ASP A 331 22.82 22.90 -17.84
CA ASP A 331 22.60 22.43 -19.21
C ASP A 331 23.06 23.46 -20.25
N ALA A 332 23.00 24.76 -19.91
CA ALA A 332 23.51 25.86 -20.70
C ALA A 332 23.98 27.01 -19.78
N PRO A 333 24.89 27.89 -20.25
CA PRO A 333 25.26 29.11 -19.53
C PRO A 333 24.02 29.97 -19.22
N GLY A 334 23.75 30.24 -17.95
CA GLY A 334 22.58 31.00 -17.51
C GLY A 334 21.27 30.20 -17.43
N SER A 335 21.30 28.88 -17.64
CA SER A 335 20.13 28.02 -17.42
C SER A 335 19.70 28.07 -15.95
N TRP A 336 18.39 28.07 -15.72
CA TRP A 336 17.81 27.92 -14.38
C TRP A 336 17.96 26.48 -13.84
N TYR A 337 18.24 25.52 -14.72
CA TYR A 337 18.43 24.12 -14.38
C TYR A 337 19.93 23.79 -14.30
N CYS A 338 20.41 23.65 -13.06
CA CYS A 338 21.78 23.28 -12.75
C CYS A 338 21.79 22.11 -11.77
N THR A 339 22.28 20.97 -12.24
CA THR A 339 22.36 19.75 -11.43
C THR A 339 23.52 19.80 -10.45
N GLY A 340 23.26 19.40 -9.21
CA GLY A 340 24.30 19.24 -8.20
C GLY A 340 25.13 17.98 -8.45
N GLN A 341 26.42 18.05 -8.18
CA GLN A 341 27.31 16.89 -8.23
C GLN A 341 27.52 16.27 -6.84
N TYR A 342 28.10 15.07 -6.79
CA TYR A 342 28.52 14.44 -5.54
C TYR A 342 29.90 14.95 -5.09
N PRO A 343 30.11 15.18 -3.78
CA PRO A 343 31.41 15.62 -3.29
C PRO A 343 32.50 14.59 -3.59
N PRO A 344 33.77 15.01 -3.84
CA PRO A 344 34.86 14.11 -4.23
C PRO A 344 35.10 12.94 -3.26
N ALA A 345 34.76 13.12 -1.98
CA ALA A 345 34.86 12.08 -0.96
C ALA A 345 33.99 10.85 -1.25
N LEU A 346 32.93 10.99 -2.06
CA LEU A 346 32.07 9.89 -2.47
C LEU A 346 32.46 9.29 -3.82
N LYS A 347 33.49 9.80 -4.51
CA LYS A 347 33.88 9.34 -5.85
C LYS A 347 34.05 7.82 -5.95
N SER A 348 34.61 7.18 -4.92
CA SER A 348 34.77 5.72 -4.88
C SER A 348 33.44 4.96 -4.76
N LEU A 349 32.43 5.55 -4.11
CA LEU A 349 31.06 5.02 -4.07
C LEU A 349 30.39 5.20 -5.44
N ILE A 350 30.48 6.40 -6.03
CA ILE A 350 29.87 6.69 -7.34
C ILE A 350 30.44 5.77 -8.42
N ALA A 351 31.75 5.50 -8.39
CA ALA A 351 32.41 4.60 -9.34
C ALA A 351 31.93 3.14 -9.26
N LYS A 352 31.31 2.71 -8.15
CA LYS A 352 30.76 1.36 -8.01
C LYS A 352 29.37 1.21 -8.63
N ARG A 353 28.71 2.32 -8.98
CA ARG A 353 27.34 2.30 -9.53
C ARG A 353 27.33 1.56 -10.84
N LYS A 354 26.31 0.73 -11.01
CA LYS A 354 25.93 0.26 -12.34
C LYS A 354 24.88 1.22 -12.92
N PRO A 355 25.07 1.69 -14.16
CA PRO A 355 24.10 2.58 -14.78
C PRO A 355 22.76 1.87 -14.84
N PHE A 356 21.74 2.51 -14.29
CA PHE A 356 20.39 2.01 -14.34
C PHE A 356 19.87 2.14 -15.78
N MET A 357 19.36 1.06 -16.33
CA MET A 357 18.70 1.06 -17.64
C MET A 357 17.20 1.04 -17.42
N GLN A 358 16.52 2.12 -17.82
CA GLN A 358 15.05 2.11 -17.88
C GLN A 358 14.60 1.27 -19.08
N LEU A 359 13.44 0.64 -19.01
CA LEU A 359 12.95 -0.25 -20.08
C LEU A 359 12.81 0.48 -21.43
N GLU A 360 12.63 1.81 -21.41
CA GLU A 360 12.54 2.66 -22.61
C GLU A 360 13.91 3.12 -23.18
N ASP A 361 15.03 2.81 -22.53
CA ASP A 361 16.40 3.12 -23.02
C ASP A 361 16.89 2.06 -24.04
N PHE A 362 16.20 1.96 -25.18
CA PHE A 362 16.47 0.97 -26.23
C PHE A 362 17.86 1.08 -26.88
N ASN A 363 18.56 2.20 -26.70
CA ASN A 363 19.80 2.53 -27.43
C ASN A 363 21.11 2.19 -26.70
N LYS A 364 21.08 1.70 -25.46
CA LYS A 364 22.31 1.32 -24.73
C LYS A 364 22.43 -0.21 -24.62
N LYS A 365 23.45 -0.79 -25.26
CA LYS A 365 23.77 -2.22 -25.12
C LYS A 365 24.29 -2.48 -23.70
N GLY A 366 23.49 -3.15 -22.87
CA GLY A 366 23.92 -3.55 -21.52
C GLY A 366 25.03 -4.61 -21.54
N ASP A 367 25.96 -4.51 -20.58
CA ASP A 367 27.03 -5.48 -20.36
C ASP A 367 26.48 -6.89 -20.10
N ALA A 368 27.21 -7.93 -20.48
CA ALA A 368 26.82 -9.33 -20.26
C ALA A 368 26.49 -9.65 -18.79
N LYS A 369 27.20 -8.99 -17.85
CA LYS A 369 26.98 -9.14 -16.41
C LYS A 369 25.65 -8.54 -15.95
N SER A 370 25.25 -7.40 -16.52
CA SER A 370 23.97 -6.74 -16.22
C SER A 370 22.79 -7.53 -16.80
N LYS A 371 22.96 -8.11 -18.00
CA LYS A 371 21.95 -9.02 -18.58
C LYS A 371 21.72 -10.24 -17.70
N LYS A 372 22.80 -10.90 -17.25
CA LYS A 372 22.71 -12.02 -16.32
C LYS A 372 22.01 -11.63 -15.01
N TYR A 373 22.33 -10.47 -14.44
CA TYR A 373 21.65 -9.97 -13.24
C TYR A 373 20.14 -9.80 -13.45
N VAL A 374 19.73 -9.21 -14.58
CA VAL A 374 18.32 -9.02 -14.94
C VAL A 374 17.62 -10.37 -15.14
N GLU A 375 18.26 -11.32 -15.83
CA GLU A 375 17.74 -12.69 -15.97
C GLU A 375 17.57 -13.40 -14.62
N ASP A 376 18.58 -13.33 -13.75
CA ASP A 376 18.54 -13.94 -12.42
C ASP A 376 17.47 -13.26 -11.54
N TYR A 377 17.30 -11.94 -11.66
CA TYR A 377 16.22 -11.20 -11.01
C TYR A 377 14.83 -11.64 -11.48
N HIS A 378 14.61 -11.75 -12.80
CA HIS A 378 13.33 -12.20 -13.34
C HIS A 378 13.03 -13.66 -12.97
N LYS A 379 14.03 -14.55 -13.02
CA LYS A 379 13.89 -15.93 -12.55
C LYS A 379 13.51 -15.99 -11.07
N GLY A 380 14.14 -15.17 -10.23
CA GLY A 380 13.80 -15.09 -8.80
C GLY A 380 12.39 -14.54 -8.54
N MET A 381 11.94 -13.55 -9.32
CA MET A 381 10.59 -12.99 -9.23
C MET A 381 9.52 -13.98 -9.73
N ASP A 382 9.80 -14.72 -10.81
CA ASP A 382 8.92 -15.77 -11.33
C ASP A 382 8.77 -16.93 -10.34
N ARG A 383 9.86 -17.33 -9.67
CA ARG A 383 9.83 -18.31 -8.58
C ARG A 383 8.96 -17.85 -7.42
N ASN A 384 9.19 -16.61 -6.96
CA ASN A 384 8.40 -16.02 -5.86
C ASN A 384 6.91 -15.84 -6.24
N SER A 385 6.58 -15.54 -7.49
CA SER A 385 5.20 -15.33 -7.93
C SER A 385 4.42 -16.62 -8.13
N ARG A 386 5.09 -17.74 -8.46
CA ARG A 386 4.47 -19.06 -8.66
C ARG A 386 4.34 -19.88 -7.38
N GLY A 387 4.68 -19.32 -6.22
CA GLY A 387 4.73 -20.07 -4.95
C GLY A 387 5.79 -21.18 -4.94
N GLY A 388 6.63 -21.27 -5.97
CA GLY A 388 7.66 -22.30 -6.11
C GLY A 388 8.95 -21.84 -5.45
N ARG A 389 9.06 -21.99 -4.13
CA ARG A 389 10.37 -22.07 -3.47
C ARG A 389 11.05 -23.36 -3.93
N SER A 390 12.33 -23.30 -4.29
CA SER A 390 13.09 -24.51 -4.63
C SER A 390 13.27 -25.40 -3.39
N GLU A 391 13.36 -26.72 -3.58
CA GLU A 391 13.65 -27.70 -2.52
C GLU A 391 14.91 -27.35 -1.71
N GLU A 392 15.92 -26.70 -2.31
CA GLU A 392 17.11 -26.17 -1.60
C GLU A 392 16.80 -24.94 -0.73
N GLU A 393 15.89 -24.05 -1.13
CA GLU A 393 15.50 -22.87 -0.34
C GLU A 393 14.46 -23.23 0.73
N ALA A 394 13.60 -24.22 0.47
CA ALA A 394 12.77 -24.85 1.46
C ALA A 394 13.62 -25.64 2.46
N ALA A 395 14.70 -26.29 2.03
CA ALA A 395 15.66 -26.94 2.90
C ALA A 395 16.50 -25.95 3.73
N ASP A 396 16.85 -24.77 3.20
CA ASP A 396 17.58 -23.73 3.95
C ASP A 396 16.66 -22.94 4.91
N TYR A 397 15.39 -22.73 4.55
CA TYR A 397 14.38 -22.16 5.46
C TYR A 397 13.88 -23.17 6.49
N SER A 398 13.73 -24.45 6.12
CA SER A 398 13.46 -25.53 7.06
C SER A 398 14.68 -25.82 7.91
N ALA A 399 15.91 -25.62 7.43
CA ALA A 399 17.13 -25.67 8.24
C ALA A 399 17.24 -24.47 9.19
N ALA A 400 16.79 -23.27 8.78
CA ALA A 400 16.70 -22.09 9.64
C ALA A 400 15.54 -22.17 10.66
N LEU A 401 14.48 -22.94 10.35
CA LEU A 401 13.39 -23.28 11.29
C LEU A 401 13.74 -24.49 12.16
N ASP A 402 14.53 -25.44 11.67
CA ASP A 402 15.14 -26.53 12.43
C ASP A 402 16.24 -26.02 13.37
N GLU A 403 16.88 -24.88 13.05
CA GLU A 403 17.71 -24.11 13.98
C GLU A 403 16.90 -23.51 15.14
N MET A 404 15.56 -23.45 15.04
CA MET A 404 14.68 -23.10 16.17
C MET A 404 14.18 -24.31 16.97
N GLY A 405 14.56 -25.55 16.61
CA GLY A 405 14.48 -26.74 17.47
C GLY A 405 13.09 -27.20 17.96
N PHE A 406 11.99 -26.77 17.35
CA PHE A 406 10.65 -27.15 17.79
C PHE A 406 10.30 -28.58 17.38
N LYS A 407 10.21 -29.50 18.37
CA LYS A 407 9.97 -30.92 18.10
C LYS A 407 8.49 -31.26 18.18
N TYR A 408 7.91 -31.79 17.11
CA TYR A 408 6.55 -32.32 17.13
C TYR A 408 6.48 -33.56 18.04
N ALA A 409 5.67 -33.48 19.09
CA ALA A 409 5.51 -34.53 20.10
C ALA A 409 4.40 -35.53 19.73
N GLY A 410 3.41 -35.10 18.94
CA GLY A 410 2.36 -35.97 18.39
C GLY A 410 0.97 -35.34 18.41
N CYS A 411 0.00 -36.13 17.93
CA CYS A 411 -1.43 -35.80 17.89
C CYS A 411 -2.17 -36.43 19.08
N TYR A 412 -3.00 -35.64 19.77
CA TYR A 412 -3.75 -36.08 20.95
C TYR A 412 -5.23 -35.73 20.84
N GLY A 413 -6.11 -36.70 21.09
CA GLY A 413 -7.57 -36.53 20.96
C GLY A 413 -8.28 -36.19 22.26
N ALA A 414 -7.64 -36.38 23.42
CA ALA A 414 -8.23 -36.10 24.72
C ALA A 414 -7.37 -35.15 25.53
N GLU A 415 -8.03 -34.20 26.21
CA GLU A 415 -7.34 -33.23 27.05
C GLU A 415 -6.71 -33.89 28.29
N SER A 416 -7.23 -35.05 28.70
CA SER A 416 -6.70 -35.87 29.82
C SER A 416 -5.33 -36.50 29.54
N LEU A 417 -4.91 -36.55 28.27
CA LEU A 417 -3.60 -37.08 27.85
C LEU A 417 -2.49 -36.03 27.93
N LEU A 418 -2.87 -34.75 28.02
CA LEU A 418 -1.95 -33.63 28.22
C LEU A 418 -1.49 -33.57 29.68
N GLY A 419 -0.41 -32.82 29.95
CA GLY A 419 0.14 -32.68 31.30
C GLY A 419 -0.89 -32.16 32.30
N LYS A 420 -0.85 -32.65 33.56
CA LYS A 420 -1.79 -32.21 34.60
C LYS A 420 -1.61 -30.75 34.97
N ASP A 421 -0.43 -30.19 34.71
CA ASP A 421 -0.06 -28.80 34.99
C ASP A 421 -0.41 -27.82 33.86
N LYS A 422 -1.33 -28.22 32.95
CA LYS A 422 -1.77 -27.44 31.80
C LYS A 422 -2.44 -26.12 32.17
N VAL A 423 -2.02 -25.07 31.48
CA VAL A 423 -2.61 -23.73 31.54
C VAL A 423 -3.31 -23.46 30.22
N TYR A 424 -4.59 -23.11 30.30
CA TYR A 424 -5.42 -22.83 29.15
C TYR A 424 -5.21 -21.40 28.61
N GLY A 425 -5.23 -21.27 27.30
CA GLY A 425 -5.35 -20.04 26.52
C GLY A 425 -6.30 -20.25 25.34
N GLY A 426 -6.78 -19.16 24.76
CA GLY A 426 -7.64 -19.19 23.57
C GLY A 426 -7.54 -17.88 22.80
N GLY A 427 -8.38 -17.68 21.79
CA GLY A 427 -8.23 -16.56 20.87
C GLY A 427 -7.28 -16.91 19.72
N ALA A 428 -6.71 -15.89 19.10
CA ALA A 428 -5.69 -16.04 18.06
C ALA A 428 -4.48 -16.91 18.49
N GLN A 429 -4.22 -17.07 19.80
CA GLN A 429 -3.14 -17.92 20.32
C GLN A 429 -3.39 -19.42 20.09
N GLY A 430 -4.63 -19.83 19.84
CA GLY A 430 -4.99 -21.20 19.50
C GLY A 430 -5.11 -21.47 17.99
N ALA A 431 -4.86 -20.45 17.16
CA ALA A 431 -4.82 -20.58 15.69
C ALA A 431 -3.45 -20.25 15.09
N GLN A 432 -2.64 -19.45 15.79
CA GLN A 432 -1.32 -18.99 15.34
C GLN A 432 -0.20 -19.62 16.19
N PHE A 433 0.72 -20.33 15.53
CA PHE A 433 1.82 -21.03 16.19
C PHE A 433 2.76 -20.08 16.93
N ALA A 434 3.09 -18.93 16.33
CA ALA A 434 3.99 -17.95 16.96
C ALA A 434 3.40 -17.41 18.27
N LEU A 435 2.09 -17.19 18.31
CA LEU A 435 1.40 -16.75 19.52
C LEU A 435 1.29 -17.87 20.57
N ALA A 436 1.10 -19.12 20.14
CA ALA A 436 1.12 -20.28 21.02
C ALA A 436 2.49 -20.45 21.72
N VAL A 437 3.59 -20.26 20.98
CA VAL A 437 4.96 -20.27 21.55
C VAL A 437 5.15 -19.13 22.54
N GLN A 438 4.69 -17.91 22.23
CA GLN A 438 4.73 -16.78 23.17
C GLN A 438 3.94 -17.07 24.45
N PHE A 439 2.79 -17.73 24.32
CA PHE A 439 1.96 -18.14 25.45
C PHE A 439 2.69 -19.14 26.35
N ALA A 440 3.34 -20.16 25.79
CA ALA A 440 4.18 -21.09 26.57
C ALA A 440 5.35 -20.38 27.27
N ALA A 441 6.04 -19.49 26.57
CA ALA A 441 7.13 -18.72 27.15
C ALA A 441 6.68 -17.86 28.33
N ALA A 442 5.52 -17.19 28.18
CA ALA A 442 4.91 -16.38 29.23
C ALA A 442 4.50 -17.21 30.47
N LYS A 443 4.07 -18.46 30.27
CA LYS A 443 3.66 -19.37 31.34
C LYS A 443 4.77 -20.27 31.85
N ASN A 444 5.98 -20.15 31.28
CA ASN A 444 7.15 -20.98 31.60
C ASN A 444 6.86 -22.49 31.45
N LYS A 445 6.35 -22.86 30.27
CA LYS A 445 5.93 -24.22 29.95
C LYS A 445 6.72 -24.77 28.76
N LYS A 446 7.12 -26.03 28.83
CA LYS A 446 7.95 -26.71 27.82
C LYS A 446 7.18 -27.24 26.62
N TYR A 447 5.90 -27.59 26.82
CA TYR A 447 5.05 -28.12 25.77
C TYR A 447 3.89 -27.17 25.48
N ILE A 448 3.52 -27.09 24.21
CA ILE A 448 2.29 -26.44 23.75
C ILE A 448 1.42 -27.46 23.03
N ALA A 449 0.12 -27.38 23.23
CA ALA A 449 -0.89 -28.13 22.50
C ALA A 449 -1.85 -27.14 21.87
N ILE A 450 -2.05 -27.22 20.54
CA ILE A 450 -2.86 -26.28 19.77
C ILE A 450 -4.01 -27.04 19.11
N ALA A 451 -5.21 -26.45 19.13
CA ALA A 451 -6.38 -26.93 18.40
C ALA A 451 -7.09 -25.73 17.75
N SER A 452 -6.96 -25.60 16.44
CA SER A 452 -7.46 -24.45 15.67
C SER A 452 -8.94 -24.57 15.28
N SER A 453 -9.68 -23.47 15.40
CA SER A 453 -11.01 -23.27 14.82
C SER A 453 -10.99 -22.14 13.77
N GLY A 454 -9.94 -22.12 12.93
CA GLY A 454 -9.78 -21.17 11.83
C GLY A 454 -8.89 -19.98 12.22
N VAL A 455 -9.51 -18.82 12.47
CA VAL A 455 -8.79 -17.60 12.93
C VAL A 455 -8.70 -17.48 14.46
N ASP A 456 -9.41 -18.36 15.17
CA ASP A 456 -9.46 -18.50 16.61
C ASP A 456 -9.15 -19.98 16.96
N GLY A 457 -8.92 -20.30 18.22
CA GLY A 457 -8.75 -21.67 18.67
C GLY A 457 -8.41 -21.78 20.14
N HIS A 458 -7.96 -22.98 20.51
CA HIS A 458 -7.57 -23.31 21.87
C HIS A 458 -6.08 -23.66 21.95
N VAL A 459 -5.44 -23.26 23.05
CA VAL A 459 -4.05 -23.61 23.33
C VAL A 459 -3.88 -24.03 24.79
N PHE A 460 -3.14 -25.10 25.02
CA PHE A 460 -2.65 -25.46 26.35
C PHE A 460 -1.13 -25.37 26.40
N ALA A 461 -0.59 -24.95 27.54
CA ALA A 461 0.83 -25.01 27.81
C ALA A 461 1.12 -25.76 29.12
N PHE A 462 2.05 -26.72 29.11
CA PHE A 462 2.35 -27.61 30.24
C PHE A 462 3.83 -28.06 30.25
N ASN A 463 4.29 -28.69 31.34
CA ASN A 463 5.67 -29.17 31.47
C ASN A 463 5.79 -30.70 31.45
N GLU A 464 4.76 -31.41 31.91
CA GLU A 464 4.76 -32.86 31.90
C GLU A 464 4.68 -33.40 30.47
N LYS A 465 5.55 -34.36 30.12
CA LYS A 465 5.49 -34.99 28.81
C LYS A 465 4.12 -35.65 28.62
N PRO A 466 3.41 -35.42 27.50
CA PRO A 466 2.10 -36.01 27.29
C PRO A 466 2.17 -37.54 27.34
N ARG A 467 1.11 -38.18 27.86
CA ARG A 467 1.04 -39.64 27.95
C ARG A 467 0.95 -40.24 26.55
N LYS A 468 1.78 -41.25 26.24
CA LYS A 468 1.70 -41.95 24.94
C LYS A 468 0.31 -42.61 24.80
N SER A 469 -0.52 -42.10 23.89
CA SER A 469 -1.68 -42.80 23.37
C SER A 469 -1.33 -43.53 22.07
N LYS A 470 -2.20 -44.42 21.59
CA LYS A 470 -2.11 -44.90 20.19
C LYS A 470 -2.07 -43.67 19.28
N ALA A 471 -1.20 -43.70 18.26
CA ALA A 471 -1.09 -42.63 17.29
C ALA A 471 -2.47 -42.41 16.65
N LEU A 472 -2.98 -41.19 16.80
CA LEU A 472 -4.18 -40.73 16.09
C LEU A 472 -3.72 -40.28 14.71
N ASP A 473 -4.16 -41.01 13.70
CA ASP A 473 -3.86 -40.78 12.28
C ASP A 473 -5.17 -40.56 11.51
N ASP A 474 -6.04 -39.73 12.09
CA ASP A 474 -7.35 -39.38 11.54
C ASP A 474 -7.33 -38.03 10.80
N GLY A 475 -6.14 -37.51 10.48
CA GLY A 475 -5.91 -36.26 9.76
C GLY A 475 -6.29 -34.98 10.52
N GLY A 476 -6.99 -35.07 11.66
CA GLY A 476 -7.48 -33.88 12.37
C GLY A 476 -6.38 -33.06 13.06
N CYS A 477 -5.19 -33.63 13.27
CA CYS A 477 -4.03 -32.86 13.72
C CYS A 477 -3.26 -32.19 12.57
N ASP A 478 -3.58 -32.46 11.31
CA ASP A 478 -2.77 -32.04 10.16
C ASP A 478 -3.18 -30.68 9.58
N THR A 479 -4.19 -30.05 10.15
CA THR A 479 -4.60 -28.69 9.80
C THR A 479 -3.44 -27.71 10.00
N PRO A 480 -3.07 -26.93 8.97
CA PRO A 480 -1.99 -25.96 9.07
C PRO A 480 -2.35 -24.81 10.01
N CYS A 481 -1.34 -24.22 10.65
CA CYS A 481 -1.51 -23.02 11.46
C CYS A 481 -1.83 -21.80 10.59
N ALA A 482 -2.60 -20.84 11.13
CA ALA A 482 -3.04 -19.66 10.39
C ALA A 482 -1.90 -18.68 10.05
N ASP A 483 -0.76 -18.77 10.72
CA ASP A 483 0.41 -17.91 10.54
C ASP A 483 1.61 -18.63 9.90
N MET A 484 1.70 -19.96 10.00
CA MET A 484 2.79 -20.78 9.45
C MET A 484 2.26 -22.10 8.90
N GLU A 485 2.26 -22.24 7.57
CA GLU A 485 1.74 -23.43 6.87
C GLU A 485 2.58 -24.70 7.10
N ASP A 486 3.85 -24.54 7.48
CA ASP A 486 4.78 -25.64 7.77
C ASP A 486 4.51 -26.31 9.15
N TYR A 487 3.73 -25.67 10.02
CA TYR A 487 3.35 -26.20 11.33
C TYR A 487 1.87 -26.58 11.37
N ARG A 488 1.58 -27.63 12.15
CA ARG A 488 0.24 -28.18 12.30
C ARG A 488 -0.39 -27.61 13.58
N CYS A 489 -1.59 -27.05 13.50
CA CYS A 489 -2.30 -26.47 14.64
C CYS A 489 -3.53 -27.28 15.08
N GLY A 490 -3.71 -28.48 14.51
CA GLY A 490 -4.85 -29.33 14.78
C GLY A 490 -6.19 -28.66 14.54
N CYS A 491 -7.27 -29.28 14.99
CA CYS A 491 -8.62 -28.82 14.72
C CYS A 491 -9.47 -28.80 16.00
N ALA A 492 -10.48 -27.93 16.04
CA ALA A 492 -11.47 -27.88 17.08
C ALA A 492 -12.89 -27.71 16.50
N ASP A 493 -13.83 -28.43 17.11
CA ASP A 493 -15.27 -28.34 16.93
C ASP A 493 -15.69 -28.50 15.45
N GLU A 494 -16.40 -27.53 14.87
CA GLU A 494 -16.92 -27.58 13.49
C GLU A 494 -15.82 -27.66 12.42
N MET A 495 -14.58 -27.27 12.75
CA MET A 495 -13.44 -27.31 11.82
C MET A 495 -12.76 -28.69 11.75
N CYS A 496 -13.20 -29.65 12.58
CA CYS A 496 -12.76 -31.05 12.50
C CYS A 496 -13.68 -31.88 11.59
N GLU A 497 -13.80 -31.51 10.31
CA GLU A 497 -14.65 -32.24 9.36
C GLU A 497 -14.22 -33.72 9.24
N GLY A 498 -15.15 -34.65 9.46
CA GLY A 498 -14.92 -36.09 9.30
C GLY A 498 -14.28 -36.79 10.51
N VAL A 499 -14.03 -36.09 11.61
CA VAL A 499 -13.40 -36.64 12.82
C VAL A 499 -14.42 -36.80 13.94
N SER A 500 -14.48 -37.98 14.58
CA SER A 500 -15.37 -38.23 15.72
C SER A 500 -14.70 -37.87 17.08
N PRO A 501 -15.48 -37.61 18.14
CA PRO A 501 -14.94 -37.41 19.48
C PRO A 501 -14.09 -38.61 19.91
N TYR A 502 -12.96 -38.33 20.57
CA TYR A 502 -12.02 -39.38 20.98
C TYR A 502 -12.29 -39.84 22.41
N GLY A 503 -12.65 -41.11 22.58
CA GLY A 503 -12.96 -41.68 23.90
C GLY A 503 -14.26 -41.11 24.48
N ASP A 504 -14.20 -40.61 25.72
CA ASP A 504 -15.35 -40.05 26.46
C ASP A 504 -15.46 -38.51 26.37
N GLU A 505 -14.69 -37.88 25.49
CA GLU A 505 -14.71 -36.43 25.29
C GLU A 505 -16.00 -36.00 24.55
N THR A 506 -16.64 -34.92 25.01
CA THR A 506 -17.89 -34.39 24.40
C THR A 506 -17.63 -33.51 23.18
N ASN A 507 -16.44 -32.91 23.08
CA ASN A 507 -16.07 -31.98 22.01
C ASN A 507 -15.09 -32.65 21.05
N VAL A 508 -15.22 -32.38 19.75
CA VAL A 508 -14.30 -32.90 18.73
C VAL A 508 -13.08 -31.99 18.69
N ARG A 509 -11.97 -32.44 19.29
CA ARG A 509 -10.70 -31.69 19.26
C ARG A 509 -9.53 -32.60 18.95
N ARG A 510 -8.56 -32.07 18.22
CA ARG A 510 -7.29 -32.71 17.90
C ARG A 510 -6.17 -31.73 18.22
N TRP A 511 -5.37 -32.10 19.21
CA TRP A 511 -4.31 -31.28 19.75
C TRP A 511 -2.99 -31.64 19.07
N ALA A 512 -2.46 -30.71 18.28
CA ALA A 512 -1.10 -30.79 17.76
C ALA A 512 -0.13 -30.31 18.84
N VAL A 513 0.77 -31.19 19.31
CA VAL A 513 1.64 -30.90 20.46
C VAL A 513 3.09 -30.71 20.02
N TYR A 514 3.71 -29.64 20.49
CA TYR A 514 5.11 -29.30 20.22
C TYR A 514 5.91 -29.10 21.51
N GLU A 515 7.17 -29.51 21.47
CA GLU A 515 8.18 -29.19 22.48
C GLU A 515 8.88 -27.88 22.09
N VAL A 516 8.87 -26.91 23.00
CA VAL A 516 9.53 -25.62 22.84
C VAL A 516 10.95 -25.71 23.43
N PRO A 517 12.00 -25.34 22.67
CA PRO A 517 13.37 -25.37 23.19
C PRO A 517 13.54 -24.46 24.40
N LEU A 518 14.38 -24.91 25.34
CA LEU A 518 14.72 -24.17 26.56
C LEU A 518 15.39 -22.82 26.25
N GLU A 519 16.19 -22.74 25.19
CA GLU A 519 16.85 -21.51 24.76
C GLU A 519 15.84 -20.46 24.28
N THR A 520 14.85 -20.88 23.49
CA THR A 520 13.74 -20.04 23.03
C THR A 520 12.90 -19.53 24.20
N LEU A 521 12.57 -20.40 25.16
CA LEU A 521 11.87 -20.01 26.39
C LEU A 521 12.67 -18.96 27.18
N ALA A 522 13.98 -19.18 27.35
CA ALA A 522 14.85 -18.28 28.09
C ALA A 522 15.01 -16.91 27.39
N ALA A 523 15.17 -16.89 26.06
CA ALA A 523 15.27 -15.68 25.27
C ALA A 523 13.99 -14.83 25.34
N MET A 524 12.83 -15.46 25.15
CA MET A 524 11.53 -14.79 25.23
C MET A 524 11.22 -14.28 26.64
N GLN A 525 11.58 -15.04 27.68
CA GLN A 525 11.42 -14.60 29.06
C GLN A 525 12.36 -13.44 29.41
N ALA A 526 13.60 -13.44 28.90
CA ALA A 526 14.51 -12.31 29.06
C ALA A 526 13.92 -11.05 28.42
N GLN A 527 13.26 -11.18 27.27
CA GLN A 527 12.56 -10.09 26.60
C GLN A 527 11.35 -9.59 27.41
N GLN A 528 10.53 -10.50 27.95
CA GLN A 528 9.37 -10.15 28.80
C GLN A 528 9.79 -9.53 30.15
N LYS A 529 10.85 -10.04 30.79
CA LYS A 529 11.41 -9.45 32.02
C LYS A 529 11.99 -8.06 31.76
N LYS A 530 12.62 -7.82 30.60
CA LYS A 530 13.05 -6.48 30.16
C LYS A 530 11.85 -5.55 29.94
N ALA A 531 10.77 -6.03 29.31
CA ALA A 531 9.54 -5.26 29.12
C ALA A 531 8.82 -4.90 30.45
N ALA A 532 8.78 -5.84 31.41
CA ALA A 532 8.20 -5.62 32.73
C ALA A 532 9.02 -4.64 33.59
N ARG A 533 10.35 -4.72 33.54
CA ARG A 533 11.26 -3.77 34.22
C ARG A 533 11.15 -2.35 33.65
N GLY A 534 10.87 -2.22 32.34
CA GLY A 534 10.56 -0.93 31.70
C GLY A 534 9.28 -0.28 32.24
N LYS A 535 8.22 -1.07 32.46
CA LYS A 535 6.95 -0.58 33.04
C LYS A 535 7.08 -0.20 34.53
N GLY A 536 7.88 -0.94 35.32
CA GLY A 536 8.10 -0.64 36.74
C GLY A 536 8.86 0.66 37.01
N LYS A 537 9.80 1.05 36.11
CA LYS A 537 10.48 2.35 36.19
C LYS A 537 9.59 3.53 35.79
N ALA A 538 8.67 3.33 34.83
CA ALA A 538 7.68 4.34 34.46
C ALA A 538 6.66 4.61 35.58
N ALA A 539 6.31 3.61 36.38
CA ALA A 539 5.41 3.78 37.53
C ALA A 539 6.06 4.51 38.72
N LYS A 540 7.37 4.29 38.99
CA LYS A 540 8.10 5.01 40.06
C LYS A 540 8.38 6.48 39.76
N SER A 541 8.34 6.89 38.49
CA SER A 541 8.58 8.29 38.08
C SER A 541 7.36 9.22 38.24
N LYS A 542 6.18 8.71 38.62
CA LYS A 542 4.92 9.49 38.69
C LYS A 542 4.48 9.92 40.10
N ARG A 543 5.38 9.93 41.10
CA ARG A 543 5.08 10.45 42.45
C ARG A 543 6.06 11.52 42.89
N LYS A 544 5.75 12.78 42.55
CA LYS A 544 5.87 13.98 43.39
C LYS A 544 5.30 15.18 42.62
N PRO A 545 4.17 15.79 43.04
CA PRO A 545 3.87 17.15 42.63
C PRO A 545 4.74 18.07 43.47
N LYS A 546 5.61 18.85 42.83
CA LYS A 546 6.21 20.02 43.50
C LYS A 546 5.34 21.22 43.14
N SER A 547 4.65 21.70 44.15
CA SER A 547 4.10 23.04 44.25
C SER A 547 5.23 24.08 44.27
N GLU A 548 4.84 25.28 43.85
CA GLU A 548 5.44 26.61 44.09
C GLU A 548 6.55 27.12 43.16
N LEU A 549 6.21 28.33 42.66
CA LEU A 549 6.95 29.41 41.98
C LEU A 549 7.22 29.27 40.48
#